data_AF-A0A3L7XS18-F1
#
_entry.id   AF-A0A3L7XS18-F1
#
_cell.length_a   1.000
_cell.length_b   1.000
_cell.length_c   1.000
_cell.angle_alpha   90.00
_cell.angle_beta   90.00
_cell.angle_gamma   90.00
#
_symmetry.space_group_name_H-M   'P 1'
#
loop_
_entity.id
_entity.type
_entity.pdbx_description
1 polymer ?
#
loop_
_entity_poly.entity_id
_entity_poly.type
_entity_poly.pdbx_seq_one_letter_code
_entity_poly.pdbx_strand_id
1 'polypeptide(L)'
;MTIENKSRILAFLSYLLLVVGAVYVLLFHRKDEFAAFHARQSLVLVAAAILAPAVWYAIAWLVMWIPGVGGPLGLGLFSGVLAAYLAVIFGWLRGLVDSLAAQQRAVPFFGGWTRYLPL
;
A
#
# COMPACT_ATOMS: atom_id res chain seq x y z
N MET A 1 -8.76 -23.63 -9.96
CA MET A 1 -9.75 -22.55 -10.13
C MET A 1 -9.26 -21.65 -11.25
N THR A 2 -9.98 -21.55 -12.36
CA THR A 2 -9.63 -20.65 -13.46
C THR A 2 -10.07 -19.23 -13.10
N ILE A 3 -9.13 -18.30 -12.98
CA ILE A 3 -9.46 -16.89 -12.72
C ILE A 3 -10.08 -16.29 -13.99
N GLU A 4 -11.28 -15.73 -13.86
CA GLU A 4 -11.96 -15.08 -14.98
C GLU A 4 -11.23 -13.79 -15.39
N ASN A 5 -11.30 -13.43 -16.68
CA ASN A 5 -10.72 -12.17 -17.17
C ASN A 5 -11.31 -10.94 -16.46
N LYS A 6 -12.59 -10.99 -16.08
CA LYS A 6 -13.24 -9.93 -15.31
C LYS A 6 -12.55 -9.71 -13.95
N SER A 7 -12.26 -10.79 -13.22
CA SER A 7 -11.55 -10.75 -11.93
C SER A 7 -10.15 -10.15 -12.07
N ARG A 8 -9.42 -10.49 -13.14
CA ARG A 8 -8.10 -9.91 -13.45
C ARG A 8 -8.17 -8.40 -13.69
N ILE A 9 -9.16 -7.95 -14.46
CA ILE A 9 -9.37 -6.52 -14.72
C ILE A 9 -9.72 -5.78 -13.44
N LEU A 10 -10.62 -6.32 -12.61
CA LEU A 10 -10.99 -5.70 -11.34
C LEU A 10 -9.80 -5.61 -10.37
N ALA A 11 -9.01 -6.68 -10.26
CA ALA A 11 -7.78 -6.70 -9.47
C ALA A 11 -6.79 -5.63 -9.97
N PHE A 12 -6.55 -5.55 -11.28
CA PHE A 12 -5.69 -4.54 -11.88
C PHE A 12 -6.19 -3.11 -11.62
N LEU A 13 -7.50 -2.86 -11.78
CA LEU A 13 -8.12 -1.56 -11.51
C LEU A 13 -7.97 -1.14 -10.05
N SER A 14 -7.92 -2.09 -9.11
CA SER A 14 -7.68 -1.78 -7.71
C SER A 14 -6.31 -1.16 -7.45
N TYR A 15 -5.29 -1.51 -8.24
CA TYR A 15 -3.96 -0.89 -8.20
C TYR A 15 -3.87 0.36 -9.07
N LEU A 16 -4.51 0.37 -10.24
CA LEU A 16 -4.45 1.51 -11.16
C LEU A 16 -5.19 2.75 -10.62
N LEU A 17 -6.39 2.54 -10.10
CA LEU A 17 -7.25 3.62 -9.57
C LEU A 17 -7.09 3.81 -8.05
N LEU A 18 -6.11 3.12 -7.45
CA LEU A 18 -5.77 3.21 -6.03
C LEU A 18 -7.01 3.04 -5.13
N VAL A 19 -7.29 4.02 -4.25
CA VAL A 19 -8.40 3.99 -3.30
C VAL A 19 -9.74 3.78 -3.99
N VAL A 20 -10.00 4.48 -5.11
CA VAL A 20 -11.29 4.42 -5.79
C VAL A 20 -11.54 3.02 -6.35
N GLY A 21 -10.54 2.45 -7.02
CA GLY A 21 -10.62 1.10 -7.58
C GLY A 21 -10.74 0.03 -6.49
N ALA A 22 -9.94 0.12 -5.44
CA ALA A 22 -9.96 -0.84 -4.36
C ALA A 22 -11.29 -0.81 -3.57
N VAL A 23 -11.79 0.38 -3.23
CA VAL A 23 -13.08 0.54 -2.55
C VAL A 23 -14.22 0.03 -3.44
N TYR A 24 -14.21 0.33 -4.74
CA TYR A 24 -15.21 -0.21 -5.67
C TYR A 24 -15.25 -1.75 -5.65
N VAL A 25 -14.08 -2.40 -5.73
CA VAL A 25 -14.00 -3.86 -5.69
C VAL A 25 -14.50 -4.41 -4.36
N LEU A 26 -14.12 -3.81 -3.23
CA LEU A 26 -14.53 -4.28 -1.90
C LEU A 26 -16.02 -4.05 -1.58
N LEU A 27 -16.65 -3.04 -2.19
CA LEU A 27 -18.08 -2.80 -2.00
C LEU A 27 -18.94 -3.69 -2.92
N PHE A 28 -18.58 -3.79 -4.20
CA PHE A 28 -19.43 -4.39 -5.22
C PHE A 28 -19.00 -5.81 -5.64
N HIS A 29 -17.74 -6.18 -5.42
CA HIS A 29 -17.14 -7.43 -5.90
C HIS A 29 -16.44 -8.22 -4.79
N ARG A 30 -16.79 -8.02 -3.52
CA ARG A 30 -16.18 -8.72 -2.36
C ARG A 30 -16.23 -10.26 -2.39
N LYS A 31 -17.14 -10.84 -3.17
CA LYS A 31 -17.26 -12.30 -3.35
C LYS A 31 -16.23 -12.86 -4.32
N ASP A 32 -15.63 -12.00 -5.13
CA ASP A 32 -14.49 -12.36 -5.98
C ASP A 32 -13.23 -12.33 -5.11
N GLU A 33 -12.85 -13.48 -4.57
CA GLU A 33 -11.70 -13.61 -3.65
C GLU A 33 -10.40 -13.08 -4.27
N PHE A 34 -10.22 -13.25 -5.58
CA PHE A 34 -9.05 -12.76 -6.30
C PHE A 34 -9.02 -11.24 -6.39
N ALA A 35 -10.11 -10.63 -6.84
CA ALA A 35 -10.21 -9.18 -6.92
C ALA A 35 -10.14 -8.53 -5.52
N ALA A 36 -10.83 -9.12 -4.52
CA ALA A 36 -10.84 -8.64 -3.14
C ALA A 36 -9.45 -8.71 -2.50
N PHE A 37 -8.68 -9.78 -2.75
CA PHE A 37 -7.30 -9.92 -2.28
C PHE A 37 -6.42 -8.74 -2.75
N HIS A 38 -6.41 -8.48 -4.06
CA HIS A 38 -5.62 -7.39 -4.63
C HIS A 38 -6.12 -6.01 -4.21
N ALA A 39 -7.44 -5.85 -4.03
CA ALA A 39 -8.00 -4.61 -3.52
C ALA A 39 -7.56 -4.29 -2.08
N ARG A 40 -7.59 -5.28 -1.17
CA ARG A 40 -7.06 -5.10 0.19
C ARG A 40 -5.57 -4.74 0.17
N GLN A 41 -4.77 -5.42 -0.65
CA GLN A 41 -3.34 -5.11 -0.79
C GLN A 41 -3.10 -3.68 -1.30
N SER A 42 -3.85 -3.23 -2.31
CA SER A 42 -3.76 -1.87 -2.82
C SER A 42 -4.07 -0.85 -1.72
N LEU A 43 -5.11 -1.07 -0.90
CA LEU A 43 -5.40 -0.21 0.24
C LEU A 43 -4.28 -0.17 1.28
N VAL A 44 -3.64 -1.31 1.57
CA VAL A 44 -2.48 -1.34 2.46
C VAL A 44 -1.34 -0.49 1.91
N LEU A 45 -1.06 -0.56 0.60
CA LEU A 45 -0.02 0.26 -0.03
C LEU A 45 -0.35 1.76 0.04
N VAL A 46 -1.61 2.14 -0.18
CA VAL A 46 -2.05 3.52 -0.02
C VAL A 46 -1.90 3.97 1.43
N ALA A 47 -2.34 3.14 2.39
CA ALA A 47 -2.19 3.43 3.81
C ALA A 47 -0.72 3.61 4.18
N ALA A 48 0.18 2.75 3.70
CA ALA A 48 1.62 2.89 3.91
C ALA A 48 2.17 4.19 3.33
N ALA A 49 1.73 4.59 2.13
CA ALA A 49 2.13 5.84 1.49
C ALA A 49 1.69 7.08 2.28
N ILE A 50 0.53 7.04 2.94
CA ILE A 50 0.02 8.16 3.75
C ILE A 50 0.65 8.16 5.15
N LEU A 51 0.75 6.98 5.77
CA LEU A 51 1.24 6.86 7.14
C LEU A 51 2.74 7.13 7.26
N ALA A 52 3.55 6.77 6.26
CA ALA A 52 4.99 7.02 6.29
C ALA A 52 5.36 8.51 6.53
N PRO A 53 4.88 9.48 5.73
CA PRO A 53 5.14 10.90 6.00
C PRO A 53 4.45 11.41 7.26
N ALA A 54 3.27 10.89 7.62
CA ALA A 54 2.56 11.30 8.84
C ALA A 54 3.34 10.91 10.11
N VAL A 55 3.85 9.67 10.16
CA VAL A 55 4.70 9.17 11.25
C VAL A 55 6.01 9.94 11.31
N TRP A 56 6.65 10.17 10.15
CA TRP A 56 7.85 11.01 10.11
C TRP A 56 7.59 12.40 10.66
N TYR A 57 6.51 13.07 10.24
CA TYR A 57 6.18 14.41 10.69
C TYR A 57 6.00 14.47 12.21
N ALA A 58 5.28 13.51 12.79
CA ALA A 58 5.10 13.41 14.24
C ALA A 58 6.45 13.23 14.97
N ILE A 59 7.33 12.34 14.47
CA ILE A 59 8.64 12.11 15.07
C ILE A 59 9.54 13.34 14.92
N ALA A 60 9.59 13.94 13.72
CA ALA A 60 10.39 15.13 13.45
C ALA A 60 9.95 16.31 14.33
N TRP A 61 8.63 16.47 14.53
CA TRP A 61 8.08 17.47 15.45
C TRP A 61 8.48 17.23 16.90
N LEU A 62 8.60 15.97 17.36
CA LEU A 62 9.10 15.69 18.71
C LEU A 62 10.60 16.00 18.83
N VAL A 63 11.38 15.64 17.81
CA VAL A 63 12.84 15.78 17.81
C VAL A 63 13.28 17.23 17.62
N MET A 64 12.47 18.08 16.97
CA MET A 64 12.83 19.50 16.73
C MET A 64 13.07 20.30 18.02
N TRP A 65 12.51 19.85 19.14
CA TRP A 65 12.67 20.51 20.44
C TRP A 65 14.04 20.29 21.07
N ILE A 66 14.89 19.43 20.49
CA ILE A 66 16.26 19.20 20.97
C ILE A 66 17.18 20.33 20.46
N PRO A 67 17.72 21.18 21.35
CA PRO A 67 18.57 22.30 20.93
C PRO A 67 19.83 21.83 20.20
N GLY A 68 20.23 22.54 19.14
CA GLY A 68 21.46 22.29 18.38
C GLY A 68 21.39 21.13 17.38
N VAL A 69 20.64 20.06 17.66
CA VAL A 69 20.61 18.84 16.82
C VAL A 69 19.23 18.45 16.29
N GLY A 70 18.15 18.96 16.86
CA GLY A 70 16.78 18.53 16.55
C GLY A 70 16.38 18.72 15.08
N GLY A 71 16.69 19.89 14.51
CA GLY A 71 16.41 20.19 13.09
C GLY A 71 17.10 19.22 12.12
N PRO A 72 18.46 19.10 12.16
CA PRO A 72 19.19 18.16 11.33
C PRO A 72 18.72 16.70 11.48
N LEU A 73 18.43 16.25 12.71
CA LEU A 73 17.91 14.91 12.94
C LEU A 73 16.53 14.69 12.31
N GLY A 74 15.59 15.62 12.50
CA GLY A 74 14.25 15.57 11.90
C GLY A 74 14.30 15.49 10.37
N LEU A 75 15.17 16.28 9.74
CA LEU A 75 15.40 16.24 8.29
C LEU A 75 16.04 14.91 7.85
N GLY A 76 17.05 14.44 8.58
CA GLY A 76 17.72 13.17 8.28
C GLY A 76 16.75 11.96 8.29
N LEU A 77 15.79 11.96 9.20
CA LEU A 77 14.75 10.92 9.29
C LEU A 77 13.83 10.86 8.05
N PHE A 78 13.78 11.92 7.24
CA PHE A 78 12.98 11.93 6.00
C PHE A 78 13.49 10.90 4.98
N SER A 79 14.77 10.51 5.05
CA SER A 79 15.32 9.41 4.25
C SER A 79 14.55 8.09 4.45
N GLY A 80 13.98 7.86 5.63
CA GLY A 80 13.11 6.72 5.91
C GLY A 80 11.79 6.76 5.14
N VAL A 81 11.22 7.96 4.94
CA VAL A 81 10.02 8.15 4.10
C VAL A 81 10.33 7.82 2.64
N LEU A 82 11.49 8.26 2.14
CA LEU A 82 11.93 7.91 0.79
C LEU A 82 12.10 6.40 0.61
N ALA A 83 12.73 5.71 1.58
CA ALA A 83 12.86 4.26 1.55
C ALA A 83 11.49 3.56 1.58
N ALA A 84 10.55 4.05 2.40
CA ALA A 84 9.18 3.53 2.43
C ALA A 84 8.47 3.72 1.09
N TYR A 85 8.63 4.87 0.42
CA TYR A 85 8.07 5.11 -0.90
C TYR A 85 8.64 4.19 -1.97
N LEU A 86 9.94 3.91 -1.94
CA LEU A 86 10.54 2.92 -2.84
C LEU A 86 9.93 1.52 -2.62
N ALA A 87 9.73 1.12 -1.36
CA ALA A 87 9.06 -0.14 -1.04
C ALA A 87 7.59 -0.16 -1.52
N VAL A 88 6.85 0.94 -1.36
CA VAL A 88 5.47 1.08 -1.85
C VAL A 88 5.43 1.00 -3.38
N ILE A 89 6.28 1.74 -4.09
CA ILE A 89 6.36 1.72 -5.56
C ILE A 89 6.68 0.30 -6.04
N PHE A 90 7.65 -0.36 -5.43
CA PHE A 90 8.00 -1.75 -5.77
C PHE A 90 6.82 -2.70 -5.52
N GLY A 91 6.14 -2.58 -4.39
CA GLY A 91 4.94 -3.36 -4.07
C GLY A 91 3.79 -3.09 -5.04
N TRP A 92 3.59 -1.85 -5.45
CA TRP A 92 2.55 -1.42 -6.41
C TRP A 92 2.80 -2.01 -7.80
N LEU A 93 4.03 -1.89 -8.32
CA LEU A 93 4.42 -2.49 -9.60
C LEU A 93 4.24 -4.01 -9.59
N ARG A 94 4.66 -4.66 -8.50
CA ARG A 94 4.49 -6.10 -8.36
C ARG A 94 3.03 -6.51 -8.28
N GLY A 95 2.20 -5.76 -7.55
CA GLY A 95 0.75 -5.97 -7.48
C GLY A 95 0.05 -5.86 -8.83
N LEU A 96 0.44 -4.88 -9.66
CA LEU A 96 -0.03 -4.76 -11.04
C LEU A 96 0.32 -6.00 -11.87
N VAL A 97 1.60 -6.41 -11.86
CA VAL A 97 2.07 -7.59 -12.61
C VAL A 97 1.40 -8.86 -12.13
N ASP A 98 1.34 -9.10 -10.82
CA ASP A 98 0.76 -10.30 -10.23
C ASP A 98 -0.75 -10.39 -10.52
N SER A 99 -1.46 -9.25 -10.53
CA SER A 99 -2.89 -9.20 -10.90
C SER A 99 -3.14 -9.61 -12.36
N LEU A 100 -2.26 -9.18 -13.28
CA LEU A 100 -2.31 -9.58 -14.68
C LEU A 100 -1.87 -11.04 -14.84
N ALA A 101 -0.88 -11.51 -14.09
CA ALA A 101 -0.42 -12.89 -14.12
C ALA A 101 -1.38 -13.88 -13.43
N ALA A 102 -2.51 -13.42 -12.89
CA ALA A 102 -3.47 -14.20 -12.12
C ALA A 102 -2.84 -14.87 -10.87
N GLN A 103 -1.90 -14.18 -10.20
CA GLN A 103 -1.19 -14.67 -9.03
C GLN A 103 -1.61 -13.94 -7.75
N GLN A 104 -2.08 -14.69 -6.76
CA GLN A 104 -2.35 -14.17 -5.41
C GLN A 104 -1.07 -14.21 -4.56
N ARG A 105 -0.14 -13.29 -4.83
CA ARG A 105 1.09 -13.17 -4.06
C ARG A 105 1.05 -11.99 -3.12
N ALA A 106 1.50 -12.22 -1.89
CA ALA A 106 1.66 -11.16 -0.91
C ALA A 106 2.71 -10.16 -1.41
N VAL A 107 2.35 -8.86 -1.50
CA VAL A 107 3.34 -7.83 -1.83
C VAL A 107 4.45 -7.81 -0.77
N PRO A 108 5.72 -7.66 -1.17
CA PRO A 108 6.84 -7.65 -0.24
C PRO A 108 6.69 -6.49 0.77
N PHE A 109 7.21 -6.70 1.98
CA PHE A 109 7.17 -5.77 3.14
C PHE A 109 5.78 -5.51 3.76
N PHE A 110 4.71 -5.49 2.97
CA PHE A 110 3.36 -5.12 3.42
C PHE A 110 2.34 -6.26 3.37
N GLY A 111 2.70 -7.41 2.77
CA GLY A 111 1.77 -8.50 2.50
C GLY A 111 1.11 -9.10 3.74
N GLY A 112 1.78 -9.06 4.89
CA GLY A 112 1.22 -9.49 6.18
C GLY A 112 0.23 -8.52 6.79
N TRP A 113 0.09 -7.29 6.28
CA TRP A 113 -0.77 -6.26 6.87
C TRP A 113 -2.22 -6.34 6.40
N THR A 114 -2.49 -7.04 5.30
CA THR A 114 -3.85 -7.27 4.80
C THR A 114 -4.75 -7.95 5.82
N ARG A 115 -4.18 -8.74 6.74
CA ARG A 115 -4.89 -9.39 7.85
C ARG A 115 -5.52 -8.42 8.86
N TYR A 116 -5.05 -7.17 8.89
CA TYR A 116 -5.54 -6.15 9.82
C TYR A 116 -6.66 -5.28 9.22
N LEU A 117 -7.03 -5.51 7.95
CA LEU A 117 -8.18 -4.88 7.33
C LEU A 117 -9.40 -5.81 7.49
N PRO A 118 -10.36 -5.51 8.39
CA PRO A 118 -11.56 -6.33 8.63
C PRO A 118 -12.63 -6.14 7.55
N LEU A 119 -12.23 -6.00 6.27
CA LEU A 119 -13.09 -5.69 5.12
C LEU A 119 -13.12 -6.84 4.13
#